data_AF-A0A4R6PZP4-F1
#
_entry.id   AF-A0A4R6PZP4-F1
#
_cell.length_a   1.000
_cell.length_b   1.000
_cell.length_c   1.000
_cell.angle_alpha   90.00
_cell.angle_beta   90.00
_cell.angle_gamma   90.00
#
_symmetry.space_group_name_H-M   'P 1'
#
loop_
_entity.id
_entity.type
_entity.pdbx_description
1 polymer ?
#
loop_
_entity_poly.entity_id
_entity_poly.type
_entity_poly.pdbx_seq_one_letter_code
_entity_poly.pdbx_strand_id
1 'polypeptide(L)'
;MDYKVLKNEDFNISNWTGGKTRQLSIYPADGSYLDRTFVWRLSSATCDLEESNFSKLPDYDRVLVVLKGQVVLAHEDVRAARLSELEQDRFSGAYKTKSFGKITDYNLMVRKGNEGFLDVIDLTEEVMTPEVESYPAFQLATQAFFVRDGYATVTINGKTVMVQEDQQLVINYDQRETVKVSIMGQGHVVRSQIFYDYQEGEFGPTKVEAEKASASDFSQCVFIANTQFRFSNFISRKLKKVWYDEELQAAIDKVNHTYITEIVFFIGAAVLATAGFERFSSLGWIVAFAAWIIAFSCFVSPFIFMMFLPKPIAGHIKDINKLTPYEQKVRERQMGTNERIDKIIGRYKFTGTDEYDEQGNRIDDYHKNKF
;
A
#
# COMPACT_ATOMS: atom_id res chain seq x y z
N MET A 1 4.65 23.71 -6.35
CA MET A 1 3.64 23.78 -5.25
C MET A 1 2.27 23.37 -5.76
N ASP A 2 1.61 22.48 -5.04
CA ASP A 2 0.19 22.14 -5.18
C ASP A 2 -0.53 22.28 -3.83
N TYR A 3 -1.83 22.55 -3.85
CA TYR A 3 -2.65 22.47 -2.65
C TYR A 3 -4.03 21.91 -2.94
N LYS A 4 -4.65 21.31 -1.92
CA LYS A 4 -6.00 20.74 -1.99
C LYS A 4 -6.72 20.89 -0.66
N VAL A 5 -8.02 21.18 -0.73
CA VAL A 5 -8.92 21.09 0.42
C VAL A 5 -9.61 19.74 0.36
N LEU A 6 -9.48 18.98 1.43
CA LEU A 6 -10.06 17.66 1.60
C LEU A 6 -11.24 17.74 2.55
N LYS A 7 -12.34 17.13 2.15
CA LYS A 7 -13.61 17.08 2.88
C LYS A 7 -13.89 15.66 3.34
N ASN A 8 -14.96 15.51 4.11
CA ASN A 8 -15.39 14.22 4.64
C ASN A 8 -15.55 13.12 3.58
N GLU A 9 -15.99 13.48 2.37
CA GLU A 9 -16.14 12.54 1.24
C GLU A 9 -14.81 12.07 0.64
N ASP A 10 -13.72 12.83 0.84
CA ASP A 10 -12.39 12.49 0.34
C ASP A 10 -11.62 11.55 1.28
N PHE A 11 -12.12 11.32 2.50
CA PHE A 11 -11.40 10.59 3.53
C PHE A 11 -11.70 9.10 3.53
N ASN A 12 -10.64 8.29 3.57
CA ASN A 12 -10.78 6.84 3.72
C ASN A 12 -11.01 6.49 5.20
N ILE A 13 -12.10 5.76 5.47
CA ILE A 13 -12.48 5.33 6.83
C ILE A 13 -12.15 3.85 7.00
N SER A 14 -11.47 3.51 8.10
CA SER A 14 -11.26 2.13 8.54
C SER A 14 -11.74 1.93 9.98
N ASN A 15 -12.40 0.81 10.24
CA ASN A 15 -12.83 0.43 11.59
C ASN A 15 -11.83 -0.54 12.21
N TRP A 16 -11.67 -0.46 13.52
CA TRP A 16 -10.87 -1.38 14.32
C TRP A 16 -11.60 -1.63 15.65
N THR A 17 -11.21 -2.67 16.39
CA THR A 17 -11.94 -3.12 17.58
C THR A 17 -12.17 -2.02 18.62
N GLY A 18 -11.27 -1.02 18.70
CA GLY A 18 -11.36 0.08 19.64
C GLY A 18 -11.82 1.42 19.06
N GLY A 19 -12.27 1.47 17.81
CA GLY A 19 -12.89 2.67 17.24
C GLY A 19 -12.77 2.77 15.71
N LYS A 20 -12.66 4.00 15.20
CA LYS A 20 -12.54 4.27 13.76
C LYS A 20 -11.38 5.20 13.48
N THR A 21 -10.74 5.03 12.32
CA THR A 21 -9.71 5.93 11.81
C THR A 21 -10.16 6.54 10.49
N ARG A 22 -10.08 7.86 10.39
CA ARG A 22 -10.26 8.65 9.18
C ARG A 22 -8.89 9.05 8.66
N GLN A 23 -8.46 8.47 7.55
CA GLN A 23 -7.24 8.90 6.87
C GLN A 23 -7.51 10.20 6.13
N LEU A 24 -6.87 11.27 6.61
CA LEU A 24 -7.07 12.62 6.07
C LEU A 24 -6.20 12.81 4.83
N SER A 25 -4.92 12.49 4.93
CA SER A 25 -3.99 12.49 3.80
C SER A 25 -2.81 11.57 4.05
N ILE A 26 -2.17 11.12 2.98
CA ILE A 26 -1.00 10.26 2.99
C ILE A 26 -0.09 10.66 1.83
N TYR A 27 1.22 10.47 2.01
CA TYR A 27 2.20 10.71 0.96
C TYR A 27 3.17 9.52 0.81
N PRO A 28 3.43 9.05 -0.43
CA PRO A 28 2.78 9.48 -1.67
C PRO A 28 1.27 9.17 -1.66
N ALA A 29 0.50 9.76 -2.59
CA ALA A 29 -0.97 9.72 -2.55
C ALA A 29 -1.56 8.30 -2.66
N ASP A 30 -0.80 7.37 -3.24
CA ASP A 30 -1.07 5.94 -3.39
C ASP A 30 -0.44 5.07 -2.28
N GLY A 31 0.21 5.69 -1.29
CA GLY A 31 0.78 5.00 -0.14
C GLY A 31 -0.27 4.21 0.64
N SER A 32 0.15 3.09 1.23
CA SER A 32 -0.70 2.18 2.00
C SER A 32 -0.26 2.13 3.46
N TYR A 33 -1.19 2.36 4.38
CA TYR A 33 -0.94 2.20 5.82
C TYR A 33 -0.58 0.74 6.17
N LEU A 34 -1.30 -0.22 5.57
CA LEU A 34 -1.13 -1.64 5.84
C LEU A 34 0.24 -2.13 5.37
N ASP A 35 0.65 -1.71 4.18
CA ASP A 35 1.91 -2.13 3.55
C ASP A 35 3.09 -1.25 3.96
N ARG A 36 2.81 -0.15 4.69
CA ARG A 36 3.80 0.81 5.20
C ARG A 36 4.65 1.44 4.09
N THR A 37 4.00 1.73 2.96
CA THR A 37 4.61 2.27 1.74
C THR A 37 4.51 3.81 1.67
N PHE A 38 4.54 4.49 2.82
CA PHE A 38 4.35 5.93 2.92
C PHE A 38 5.48 6.63 3.67
N VAL A 39 5.71 7.90 3.35
CA VAL A 39 6.65 8.77 4.07
C VAL A 39 5.96 9.40 5.26
N TRP A 40 4.76 9.92 5.07
CA TRP A 40 3.96 10.47 6.15
C TRP A 40 2.47 10.22 5.96
N ARG A 41 1.73 10.21 7.07
CA ARG A 41 0.29 10.02 7.11
C ARG A 41 -0.32 10.93 8.17
N LEU A 42 -1.37 11.66 7.77
CA LEU A 42 -2.22 12.46 8.64
C LEU A 42 -3.57 11.75 8.76
N SER A 43 -4.04 11.59 9.99
CA SER A 43 -5.26 10.86 10.29
C SER A 43 -5.93 11.42 11.53
N SER A 44 -7.23 11.23 11.65
CA SER A 44 -7.96 11.40 12.90
C SER A 44 -8.59 10.08 13.31
N ALA A 45 -8.45 9.68 14.57
CA ALA A 45 -9.02 8.45 15.08
C ALA A 45 -9.90 8.69 16.31
N THR A 46 -10.97 7.90 16.44
CA THR A 46 -11.68 7.75 17.71
C THR A 46 -11.16 6.51 18.43
N CYS A 47 -10.89 6.66 19.71
CA CYS A 47 -10.63 5.57 20.66
C CYS A 47 -11.86 5.48 21.58
N ASP A 48 -12.72 4.49 21.34
CA ASP A 48 -14.01 4.33 21.99
C ASP A 48 -13.94 3.38 23.22
N LEU A 49 -12.82 2.67 23.37
CA LEU A 49 -12.51 1.83 24.53
C LEU A 49 -11.67 2.58 25.56
N GLU A 50 -11.92 2.30 26.84
CA GLU A 50 -11.13 2.88 27.94
C GLU A 50 -9.68 2.43 27.93
N GLU A 51 -9.38 1.21 27.48
CA GLU A 51 -8.02 0.73 27.26
C GLU A 51 -7.86 0.30 25.80
N SER A 52 -6.82 0.78 25.13
CA SER A 52 -6.48 0.38 23.76
C SER A 52 -4.97 0.24 23.58
N ASN A 53 -4.56 -0.64 22.66
CA ASN A 53 -3.16 -0.81 22.29
C ASN A 53 -2.91 -0.12 20.95
N PHE A 54 -1.83 0.64 20.87
CA PHE A 54 -1.42 1.28 19.63
C PHE A 54 -0.59 0.31 18.80
N SER A 55 -0.87 0.23 17.50
CA SER A 55 -0.10 -0.57 16.56
C SER A 55 1.37 -0.13 16.51
N LYS A 56 2.29 -1.09 16.61
CA LYS A 56 3.73 -0.85 16.54
C LYS A 56 4.18 -0.56 15.11
N LEU A 57 4.82 0.59 14.92
CA LEU A 57 5.33 1.13 13.66
C LEU A 57 6.80 1.54 13.85
N PRO A 58 7.73 0.57 13.92
CA PRO A 58 9.12 0.83 14.33
C PRO A 58 9.89 1.77 13.40
N ASP A 59 9.47 1.86 12.13
CA ASP A 59 10.08 2.70 11.10
C ASP A 59 9.53 4.14 11.09
N TYR A 60 8.64 4.47 12.02
CA TYR A 60 7.95 5.75 12.06
C TYR A 60 8.06 6.41 13.44
N ASP A 61 8.07 7.73 13.45
CA ASP A 61 7.79 8.55 14.62
C ASP A 61 6.37 9.12 14.51
N ARG A 62 5.78 9.42 15.67
CA ARG A 62 4.39 9.87 15.79
C ARG A 62 4.33 11.19 16.54
N VAL A 63 3.42 12.05 16.10
CA VAL A 63 2.96 13.21 16.87
C VAL A 63 1.44 13.12 16.94
N LEU A 64 0.90 13.12 18.15
CA LEU A 64 -0.53 12.98 18.42
C LEU A 64 -1.02 14.22 19.15
N VAL A 65 -2.10 14.82 18.68
CA VAL A 65 -2.85 15.91 19.33
C VAL A 65 -4.22 15.37 19.74
N VAL A 66 -4.66 15.61 20.97
CA VAL A 66 -6.00 15.22 21.41
C VAL A 66 -7.01 16.26 20.94
N LEU A 67 -7.89 15.90 20.01
CA LEU A 67 -8.97 16.78 19.52
C LEU A 67 -10.17 16.80 20.48
N LYS A 68 -10.40 15.75 21.26
CA LYS A 68 -11.51 15.67 22.21
C LYS A 68 -11.22 14.65 23.29
N GLY A 69 -11.62 14.93 24.53
CA GLY A 69 -11.45 14.03 25.67
C GLY A 69 -10.08 14.16 26.33
N GLN A 70 -9.70 13.14 27.11
CA GLN A 70 -8.43 13.08 27.83
C GLN A 70 -7.87 11.66 27.77
N VAL A 71 -6.55 11.54 27.69
CA VAL A 71 -5.88 10.24 27.61
C VAL A 71 -4.61 10.20 28.46
N VAL A 72 -4.27 9.02 28.94
CA VAL A 72 -2.92 8.70 29.39
C VAL A 72 -2.29 7.72 28.40
N LEU A 73 -1.21 8.15 27.74
CA LEU A 73 -0.38 7.30 26.89
C LEU A 73 0.75 6.71 27.76
N ALA A 74 0.74 5.40 27.96
CA ALA A 74 1.80 4.68 28.63
C ALA A 74 2.72 4.03 27.58
N HIS A 75 3.91 4.59 27.40
CA HIS A 75 4.97 3.99 26.59
C HIS A 75 5.78 3.05 27.49
N GLU A 76 5.59 1.75 27.31
CA GLU A 76 6.19 0.69 28.14
C GLU A 76 7.70 0.86 28.21
N ASP A 77 8.24 0.84 29.43
CA ASP A 77 9.65 1.03 29.77
C ASP A 77 10.29 2.36 29.32
N VAL A 78 9.47 3.37 28.97
CA VAL A 78 9.96 4.70 28.55
C VAL A 78 9.41 5.82 29.43
N ARG A 79 8.11 6.12 29.33
CA ARG A 79 7.43 7.20 30.07
C ARG A 79 5.91 7.11 29.93
N ALA A 80 5.19 7.84 30.77
CA ALA A 80 3.77 8.10 30.57
C ALA A 80 3.55 9.58 30.24
N ALA A 81 2.57 9.87 29.37
CA ALA A 81 2.09 11.21 29.06
C ALA A 81 0.59 11.29 29.37
N ARG A 82 0.17 12.31 30.12
CA ARG A 82 -1.24 12.65 30.28
C ARG A 82 -1.52 13.83 29.37
N LEU A 83 -2.53 13.70 28.51
CA LEU A 83 -2.90 14.70 27.53
C LEU A 83 -4.37 15.06 27.70
N SER A 84 -4.62 16.36 27.81
CA SER A 84 -5.93 17.00 27.74
C SER A 84 -6.22 17.45 26.31
N GLU A 85 -7.42 17.97 26.06
CA GLU A 85 -7.75 18.53 24.75
C GLU A 85 -6.73 19.58 24.31
N LEU A 86 -6.38 19.53 23.03
CA LEU A 86 -5.37 20.36 22.36
C LEU A 86 -3.92 20.17 22.84
N GLU A 87 -3.68 19.29 23.81
CA GLU A 87 -2.32 18.87 24.16
C GLU A 87 -1.80 17.79 23.21
N GLN A 88 -0.47 17.73 23.10
CA GLN A 88 0.20 16.85 22.17
C GLN A 88 1.34 16.03 22.78
N ASP A 89 1.64 14.89 22.17
CA ASP A 89 2.80 14.07 22.51
C ASP A 89 3.54 13.60 21.25
N ARG A 90 4.87 13.68 21.28
CA ARG A 90 5.77 13.14 20.25
C ARG A 90 6.49 11.92 20.79
N PHE A 91 6.38 10.80 20.08
CA PHE A 91 6.93 9.52 20.52
C PHE A 91 7.30 8.62 19.34
N SER A 92 8.19 7.65 19.56
CA SER A 92 8.54 6.70 18.51
C SER A 92 7.43 5.66 18.31
N GLY A 93 7.08 5.38 17.06
CA GLY A 93 6.15 4.30 16.71
C GLY A 93 6.69 2.91 17.07
N ALA A 94 7.98 2.79 17.41
CA ALA A 94 8.58 1.56 17.93
C ALA A 94 8.12 1.20 19.35
N TYR A 95 7.64 2.17 20.13
CA TYR A 95 7.23 1.95 21.52
C TYR A 95 5.99 1.09 21.59
N LYS A 96 5.95 0.16 22.56
CA LYS A 96 4.74 -0.54 22.94
C LYS A 96 3.90 0.43 23.77
N THR A 97 2.87 0.98 23.15
CA THR A 97 2.08 2.09 23.72
C THR A 97 0.66 1.62 24.02
N LYS A 98 0.24 1.83 25.27
CA LYS A 98 -1.14 1.67 25.72
C LYS A 98 -1.78 3.04 25.94
N SER A 99 -3.03 3.19 25.55
CA SER A 99 -3.82 4.39 25.85
C SER A 99 -4.91 4.06 26.87
N PHE A 100 -5.07 4.95 27.85
CA PHE A 100 -6.14 4.90 28.85
C PHE A 100 -7.02 6.15 28.74
N GLY A 101 -8.29 5.97 28.42
CA GLY A 101 -9.27 7.04 28.18
C GLY A 101 -9.78 7.08 26.74
N LYS A 102 -10.98 7.63 26.59
CA LYS A 102 -11.65 7.79 25.29
C LYS A 102 -11.35 9.16 24.70
N ILE A 103 -10.83 9.16 23.47
CA ILE A 103 -10.44 10.38 22.78
C ILE A 103 -10.85 10.36 21.31
N THR A 104 -10.93 11.55 20.74
CA THR A 104 -10.67 11.74 19.31
C THR A 104 -9.30 12.39 19.18
N ASP A 105 -8.42 11.82 18.36
CA ASP A 105 -7.08 12.35 18.12
C ASP A 105 -6.90 12.84 16.68
N TYR A 106 -5.86 13.64 16.50
CA TYR A 106 -5.21 13.92 15.23
C TYR A 106 -3.78 13.40 15.31
N ASN A 107 -3.39 12.55 14.38
CA ASN A 107 -2.15 11.81 14.46
C ASN A 107 -1.37 11.92 13.16
N LEU A 108 -0.17 12.49 13.28
CA LEU A 108 0.89 12.49 12.28
C LEU A 108 1.78 11.26 12.51
N MET A 109 1.96 10.48 11.46
CA MET A 109 3.02 9.46 11.38
C MET A 109 4.02 9.95 10.35
N VAL A 110 5.31 9.97 10.68
CA VAL A 110 6.39 10.35 9.77
C VAL A 110 7.49 9.29 9.80
N ARG A 111 7.98 8.87 8.63
CA ARG A 111 8.98 7.82 8.50
C ARG A 111 10.33 8.33 8.99
N LYS A 112 11.03 7.52 9.77
CA LYS A 112 12.34 7.87 10.35
C LYS A 112 13.33 8.29 9.26
N GLY A 113 14.11 9.32 9.57
CA GLY A 113 14.97 10.02 8.61
C GLY A 113 14.33 11.26 8.02
N ASN A 114 13.04 11.49 8.27
CA ASN A 114 12.31 12.71 7.91
C ASN A 114 11.80 13.41 9.18
N GLU A 115 11.38 14.66 9.06
CA GLU A 115 10.91 15.46 10.20
C GLU A 115 9.43 15.83 10.07
N GLY A 116 8.74 15.87 11.21
CA GLY A 116 7.32 16.12 11.27
C GLY A 116 6.90 16.70 12.62
N PHE A 117 6.11 17.78 12.56
CA PHE A 117 5.67 18.55 13.71
C PHE A 117 4.19 18.85 13.63
N LEU A 118 3.56 18.90 14.80
CA LEU A 118 2.21 19.42 14.98
C LEU A 118 2.27 20.62 15.93
N ASP A 119 1.38 21.57 15.68
CA ASP A 119 1.07 22.67 16.58
C ASP A 119 -0.42 23.02 16.47
N VAL A 120 -0.96 23.61 17.54
CA VAL A 120 -2.34 24.08 17.58
C VAL A 120 -2.33 25.60 17.47
N ILE A 121 -3.11 26.11 16.52
CA ILE A 121 -3.28 27.53 16.27
C ILE A 121 -4.68 27.93 16.71
N ASP A 122 -4.74 28.84 17.69
CA ASP A 122 -5.98 29.52 18.08
C ASP A 122 -6.27 30.62 17.05
N LEU A 123 -7.34 30.45 16.27
CA LEU A 123 -7.67 31.38 15.21
C LEU A 123 -8.34 32.64 15.75
N THR A 124 -7.93 33.78 15.18
CA THR A 124 -8.56 35.08 15.39
C THR A 124 -8.94 35.69 14.04
N GLU A 125 -9.78 36.72 14.07
CA GLU A 125 -10.14 37.47 12.85
C GLU A 125 -8.95 38.25 12.27
N GLU A 126 -7.86 38.39 13.04
CA GLU A 126 -6.63 39.03 12.59
C GLU A 126 -5.79 38.06 11.75
N VAL A 127 -5.19 38.59 10.68
CA VAL A 127 -4.31 37.81 9.83
C VAL A 127 -3.01 37.50 10.56
N MET A 128 -2.74 36.21 10.76
CA MET A 128 -1.46 35.73 11.29
C MET A 128 -0.65 35.03 10.20
N THR A 129 0.66 35.12 10.31
CA THR A 129 1.61 34.37 9.46
C THR A 129 2.26 33.32 10.34
N PRO A 130 1.87 32.04 10.22
CA PRO A 130 2.42 30.98 11.04
C PRO A 130 3.93 30.83 10.79
N GLU A 131 4.74 30.70 11.84
CA GLU A 131 6.18 30.47 11.71
C GLU A 131 6.44 29.10 11.08
N VAL A 132 7.24 29.06 10.02
CA VAL A 132 7.59 27.82 9.33
C VAL A 132 8.97 27.37 9.79
N GLU A 133 9.06 26.13 10.26
CA GLU A 133 10.33 25.51 10.63
C GLU A 133 11.26 25.43 9.41
N SER A 134 12.57 25.49 9.64
CA SER A 134 13.57 25.47 8.56
C SER A 134 14.42 24.21 8.60
N TYR A 135 14.18 23.31 7.65
CA TYR A 135 14.96 22.10 7.46
C TYR A 135 15.51 22.02 6.03
N PRO A 136 16.57 22.79 5.71
CA PRO A 136 17.09 22.90 4.34
C PRO A 136 17.75 21.62 3.81
N ALA A 137 17.93 20.61 4.67
CA ALA A 137 18.45 19.30 4.28
C ALA A 137 17.46 18.50 3.41
N PHE A 138 16.16 18.78 3.53
CA PHE A 138 15.12 18.07 2.78
C PHE A 138 14.70 18.84 1.53
N GLN A 139 14.42 18.13 0.45
CA GLN A 139 13.94 18.73 -0.78
C GLN A 139 12.46 19.12 -0.70
N LEU A 140 11.62 18.31 -0.05
CA LEU A 140 10.17 18.46 -0.05
C LEU A 140 9.66 18.90 1.31
N ALA A 141 8.58 19.67 1.30
CA ALA A 141 7.83 20.02 2.49
C ALA A 141 6.32 19.97 2.24
N THR A 142 5.59 19.65 3.31
CA THR A 142 4.14 19.70 3.37
C THR A 142 3.70 20.53 4.57
N GLN A 143 2.78 21.45 4.33
CA GLN A 143 1.98 22.08 5.38
C GLN A 143 0.55 21.58 5.28
N ALA A 144 -0.05 21.21 6.41
CA ALA A 144 -1.48 20.87 6.47
C ALA A 144 -2.18 21.66 7.58
N PHE A 145 -3.44 22.02 7.35
CA PHE A 145 -4.28 22.77 8.28
C PHE A 145 -5.61 22.02 8.43
N PHE A 146 -5.78 21.32 9.54
CA PHE A 146 -7.01 20.64 9.89
C PHE A 146 -7.83 21.51 10.84
N VAL A 147 -9.04 21.90 10.43
CA VAL A 147 -9.92 22.74 11.25
C VAL A 147 -10.71 21.85 12.20
N ARG A 148 -10.38 21.93 13.50
CA ARG A 148 -11.06 21.17 14.55
C ARG A 148 -12.48 21.69 14.78
N ASP A 149 -12.62 23.01 14.89
CA ASP A 149 -13.86 23.72 15.14
C ASP A 149 -13.82 25.10 14.49
N GLY A 150 -14.99 25.62 14.11
CA GLY A 150 -15.11 26.92 13.44
C GLY A 150 -14.72 26.88 11.95
N TYR A 151 -13.88 27.83 11.53
CA TYR A 151 -13.45 27.95 10.13
C TYR A 151 -12.11 28.68 10.02
N ALA A 152 -11.34 28.33 8.99
CA ALA A 152 -10.10 28.99 8.63
C ALA A 152 -10.16 29.56 7.21
N THR A 153 -9.62 30.75 7.03
CA THR A 153 -9.34 31.35 5.74
C THR A 153 -7.83 31.41 5.56
N VAL A 154 -7.31 30.56 4.67
CA VAL A 154 -5.86 30.42 4.43
C VAL A 154 -5.52 31.10 3.11
N THR A 155 -4.58 32.04 3.15
CA THR A 155 -4.05 32.71 1.96
C THR A 155 -2.68 32.16 1.62
N ILE A 156 -2.57 31.54 0.44
CA ILE A 156 -1.36 30.90 -0.09
C ILE A 156 -0.90 31.69 -1.30
N ASN A 157 0.25 32.35 -1.22
CA ASN A 157 0.80 33.17 -2.31
C ASN A 157 -0.23 34.14 -2.93
N GLY A 158 -1.07 34.74 -2.09
CA GLY A 158 -2.12 35.69 -2.48
C GLY A 158 -3.45 35.07 -2.94
N LYS A 159 -3.56 33.74 -3.02
CA LYS A 159 -4.84 33.04 -3.27
C LYS A 159 -5.44 32.59 -1.96
N THR A 160 -6.70 32.96 -1.74
CA THR A 160 -7.41 32.66 -0.50
C THR A 160 -8.32 31.43 -0.66
N VAL A 161 -8.29 30.56 0.34
CA VAL A 161 -9.06 29.32 0.40
C VAL A 161 -9.74 29.25 1.77
N MET A 162 -11.02 28.92 1.79
CA MET A 162 -11.76 28.68 3.02
C MET A 162 -11.77 27.18 3.35
N VAL A 163 -11.51 26.85 4.60
CA VAL A 163 -11.51 25.51 5.16
C VAL A 163 -12.49 25.51 6.34
N GLN A 164 -13.47 24.62 6.31
CA GLN A 164 -14.48 24.52 7.37
C GLN A 164 -14.09 23.46 8.39
N GLU A 165 -14.80 23.44 9.53
CA GLU A 165 -14.74 22.36 10.50
C GLU A 165 -14.71 20.97 9.83
N ASP A 166 -13.87 20.09 10.38
CA ASP A 166 -13.63 18.73 9.91
C ASP A 166 -13.00 18.61 8.51
N GLN A 167 -12.58 19.72 7.89
CA GLN A 167 -11.84 19.72 6.62
C GLN A 167 -10.34 19.92 6.84
N GLN A 168 -9.55 19.51 5.85
CA GLN A 168 -8.10 19.67 5.86
C GLN A 168 -7.60 20.31 4.57
N LEU A 169 -6.87 21.41 4.68
CA LEU A 169 -6.03 21.91 3.60
C LEU A 169 -4.67 21.23 3.65
N VAL A 170 -4.16 20.78 2.51
CA VAL A 170 -2.80 20.24 2.35
C VAL A 170 -2.10 21.05 1.27
N ILE A 171 -0.89 21.52 1.56
CA ILE A 171 -0.02 22.28 0.67
C ILE A 171 1.29 21.51 0.55
N ASN A 172 1.59 20.97 -0.63
CA ASN A 172 2.86 20.32 -0.92
C ASN A 172 3.72 21.24 -1.78
N TYR A 173 5.01 21.33 -1.46
CA TYR A 173 5.93 22.16 -2.22
C TYR A 173 7.35 21.64 -2.11
N ASP A 174 8.15 21.99 -3.12
CA ASP A 174 9.59 21.87 -3.05
C ASP A 174 10.13 23.06 -2.25
N GLN A 175 11.04 22.83 -1.30
CA GLN A 175 11.55 23.88 -0.41
C GLN A 175 12.36 24.95 -1.15
N ARG A 176 12.74 24.73 -2.41
CA ARG A 176 13.33 25.76 -3.28
C ARG A 176 12.33 26.82 -3.71
N GLU A 177 11.03 26.53 -3.61
CA GLU A 177 9.96 27.48 -3.89
C GLU A 177 9.66 28.34 -2.65
N THR A 178 9.38 29.64 -2.86
CA THR A 178 8.89 30.50 -1.77
C THR A 178 7.38 30.34 -1.61
N VAL A 179 6.96 29.78 -0.48
CA VAL A 179 5.54 29.64 -0.11
C VAL A 179 5.23 30.56 1.06
N LYS A 180 4.37 31.55 0.82
CA LYS A 180 3.85 32.46 1.85
C LYS A 180 2.44 32.01 2.24
N VAL A 181 2.28 31.68 3.52
CA VAL A 181 0.99 31.29 4.09
C VAL A 181 0.60 32.28 5.16
N SER A 182 -0.61 32.80 5.08
CA SER A 182 -1.26 33.48 6.20
C SER A 182 -2.63 32.85 6.46
N ILE A 183 -3.10 32.96 7.69
CA ILE A 183 -4.34 32.35 8.16
C ILE A 183 -5.09 33.34 9.05
N MET A 184 -6.41 33.29 9.01
CA MET A 184 -7.33 33.99 9.91
C MET A 184 -8.61 33.16 10.03
N GLY A 185 -9.45 33.43 11.03
CA GLY A 185 -10.74 32.77 11.17
C GLY A 185 -11.20 32.70 12.61
N GLN A 186 -11.90 31.62 12.95
CA GLN A 186 -12.41 31.38 14.29
C GLN A 186 -12.27 29.90 14.64
N GLY A 187 -11.93 29.62 15.91
CA GLY A 187 -11.82 28.26 16.44
C GLY A 187 -10.38 27.79 16.46
N HIS A 188 -10.16 26.48 16.32
CA HIS A 188 -8.84 25.88 16.48
C HIS A 188 -8.43 25.11 15.23
N VAL A 189 -7.16 25.27 14.84
CA VAL A 189 -6.56 24.53 13.73
C VAL A 189 -5.38 23.73 14.25
N VAL A 190 -5.34 22.45 13.89
CA VAL A 190 -4.11 21.66 14.02
C VAL A 190 -3.31 21.85 12.74
N ARG A 191 -2.13 22.47 12.87
CA ARG A 191 -1.18 22.61 11.78
C ARG A 191 -0.20 21.45 11.80
N SER A 192 0.11 20.93 10.62
CA SER A 192 1.19 19.97 10.41
C SER A 192 2.28 20.59 9.56
N GLN A 193 3.53 20.42 9.94
CA GLN A 193 4.71 20.77 9.15
C GLN A 193 5.56 19.52 8.98
N ILE A 194 5.80 19.11 7.74
CA ILE A 194 6.47 17.86 7.42
C ILE A 194 7.57 18.15 6.40
N PHE A 195 8.79 17.71 6.68
CA PHE A 195 9.97 17.92 5.84
C PHE A 195 10.59 16.58 5.52
N TYR A 196 10.75 16.28 4.25
CA TYR A 196 11.08 14.93 3.82
C TYR A 196 11.77 14.88 2.46
N ASP A 197 12.46 13.78 2.24
CA ASP A 197 12.89 13.36 0.91
C ASP A 197 12.06 12.16 0.48
N TYR A 198 11.83 12.05 -0.83
CA TYR A 198 11.14 10.90 -1.39
C TYR A 198 11.63 10.64 -2.80
N GLN A 199 12.05 9.40 -3.04
CA GLN A 199 12.26 8.89 -4.38
C GLN A 199 11.25 7.77 -4.65
N GLU A 200 10.66 7.80 -5.83
CA GLU A 200 9.75 6.75 -6.26
C GLU A 200 10.47 5.40 -6.26
N GLY A 201 9.81 4.36 -5.73
CA GLY A 201 10.41 3.03 -5.57
C GLY A 201 11.24 2.83 -4.29
N GLU A 202 11.37 3.84 -3.42
CA GLU A 202 12.17 3.69 -2.19
C GLU A 202 11.48 2.77 -1.17
N PHE A 203 10.17 2.95 -0.97
CA PHE A 203 9.38 2.21 0.03
C PHE A 203 8.11 1.57 -0.52
N GLY A 204 7.84 1.68 -1.82
CA GLY A 204 6.68 1.11 -2.49
C GLY A 204 6.99 0.73 -3.94
N PRO A 205 6.07 0.07 -4.65
CA PRO A 205 6.27 -0.30 -6.04
C PRO A 205 6.42 0.94 -6.93
N THR A 206 7.16 0.79 -8.04
CA THR A 206 7.26 1.84 -9.05
C THR A 206 5.97 1.92 -9.85
N LYS A 207 5.47 3.14 -10.12
CA LYS A 207 4.22 3.32 -10.83
C LYS A 207 4.42 3.03 -12.32
N VAL A 208 3.57 2.16 -12.86
CA VAL A 208 3.44 1.96 -14.29
C VAL A 208 2.12 2.57 -14.73
N GLU A 209 2.17 3.58 -15.59
CA GLU A 209 0.95 4.21 -16.09
C GLU A 209 0.21 3.25 -17.02
N ALA A 210 -1.09 3.07 -16.78
CA ALA A 210 -1.91 2.16 -17.55
C ALA A 210 -2.10 2.69 -18.98
N GLU A 211 -1.67 1.91 -19.96
CA GLU A 211 -1.81 2.23 -21.38
C GLU A 211 -2.69 1.20 -22.09
N LYS A 212 -3.20 1.57 -23.28
CA LYS A 212 -3.92 0.63 -24.14
C LYS A 212 -2.96 -0.44 -24.64
N ALA A 213 -3.47 -1.67 -24.75
CA ALA A 213 -2.69 -2.78 -25.25
C ALA A 213 -2.13 -2.51 -26.65
N SER A 214 -0.85 -2.83 -26.84
CA SER A 214 -0.10 -2.60 -28.06
C SER A 214 0.35 -3.93 -28.70
N ALA A 215 0.83 -3.88 -29.94
CA ALA A 215 1.47 -5.03 -30.58
C ALA A 215 2.75 -5.49 -29.85
N SER A 216 3.42 -4.57 -29.14
CA SER A 216 4.58 -4.89 -28.32
C SER A 216 4.20 -5.75 -27.11
N ASP A 217 3.02 -5.53 -26.51
CA ASP A 217 2.50 -6.34 -25.41
C ASP A 217 2.21 -7.77 -25.86
N PHE A 218 1.68 -7.95 -27.07
CA PHE A 218 1.49 -9.29 -27.64
C PHE A 218 2.84 -10.03 -27.76
N SER A 219 3.89 -9.34 -28.21
CA SER A 219 5.24 -9.92 -28.29
C SER A 219 5.79 -10.32 -26.90
N GLN A 220 5.51 -9.53 -25.86
CA GLN A 220 5.85 -9.89 -24.48
C GLN A 220 5.01 -11.08 -24.00
N CYS A 221 3.73 -11.18 -24.36
CA CYS A 221 2.90 -12.34 -24.04
C CYS A 221 3.43 -13.61 -24.70
N VAL A 222 3.89 -13.55 -25.95
CA VAL A 222 4.57 -14.67 -26.62
C VAL A 222 5.80 -15.11 -25.83
N PHE A 223 6.61 -14.16 -25.37
CA PHE A 223 7.76 -14.48 -24.54
C PHE A 223 7.34 -15.13 -23.22
N ILE A 224 6.47 -14.47 -22.44
CA ILE A 224 6.02 -14.91 -21.12
C ILE A 224 5.38 -16.29 -21.19
N ALA A 225 4.40 -16.49 -22.07
CA ALA A 225 3.66 -17.75 -22.22
C ALA A 225 4.58 -18.94 -22.50
N ASN A 226 5.66 -18.72 -23.26
CA ASN A 226 6.61 -19.76 -23.63
C ASN A 226 7.83 -19.86 -22.69
N THR A 227 7.87 -19.11 -21.58
CA THR A 227 8.97 -19.18 -20.60
C THR A 227 8.56 -19.59 -19.19
N GLN A 228 7.28 -19.95 -18.96
CA GLN A 228 6.74 -20.31 -17.64
C GLN A 228 7.16 -21.70 -17.10
N PHE A 229 8.09 -22.40 -17.73
CA PHE A 229 8.52 -23.73 -17.29
C PHE A 229 9.91 -23.72 -16.62
N ARG A 230 10.15 -24.68 -15.72
CA ARG A 230 11.34 -24.74 -14.83
C ARG A 230 12.70 -24.65 -15.52
N PHE A 231 12.81 -25.08 -16.76
CA PHE A 231 14.08 -25.12 -17.51
C PHE A 231 14.27 -23.92 -18.45
N SER A 232 13.34 -22.97 -18.49
CA SER A 232 13.38 -21.82 -19.40
C SER A 232 14.65 -20.97 -19.22
N ASN A 233 15.15 -20.88 -17.99
CA ASN A 233 16.40 -20.18 -17.64
C ASN A 233 17.66 -20.75 -18.30
N PHE A 234 17.65 -22.02 -18.72
CA PHE A 234 18.77 -22.62 -19.47
C PHE A 234 18.72 -22.24 -20.96
N ILE A 235 17.53 -21.97 -21.48
CA ILE A 235 17.28 -21.67 -22.89
C ILE A 235 17.40 -20.18 -23.16
N SER A 236 16.92 -19.32 -22.24
CA SER A 236 16.93 -17.87 -22.42
C SER A 236 17.83 -17.17 -21.40
N ARG A 237 18.93 -16.58 -21.88
CA ARG A 237 19.80 -15.71 -21.08
C ARG A 237 19.11 -14.44 -20.59
N LYS A 238 18.03 -14.02 -21.28
CA LYS A 238 17.24 -12.83 -20.93
C LYS A 238 16.54 -13.02 -19.58
N LEU A 239 16.01 -14.21 -19.30
CA LEU A 239 15.30 -14.50 -18.04
C LEU A 239 16.20 -14.38 -16.81
N LYS A 240 17.51 -14.61 -16.95
CA LYS A 240 18.48 -14.44 -15.84
C LYS A 240 18.68 -12.99 -15.42
N LYS A 241 18.27 -12.03 -16.25
CA LYS A 241 18.45 -10.58 -16.01
C LYS A 241 17.14 -9.86 -15.72
N VAL A 242 16.02 -10.58 -15.81
CA VAL A 242 14.68 -10.00 -15.73
C VAL A 242 14.00 -10.47 -14.45
N TRP A 243 13.28 -9.56 -13.82
CA TRP A 243 12.35 -9.83 -12.74
C TRP A 243 10.98 -9.27 -13.12
N TYR A 244 9.92 -9.98 -12.80
CA TYR A 244 8.55 -9.51 -12.96
C TYR A 244 8.10 -8.89 -11.64
N ASP A 245 7.54 -7.69 -11.71
CA ASP A 245 6.99 -7.08 -10.51
C ASP A 245 5.78 -7.83 -9.95
N GLU A 246 5.32 -7.43 -8.78
CA GLU A 246 4.25 -8.13 -8.06
C GLU A 246 2.94 -8.17 -8.85
N GLU A 247 2.61 -7.12 -9.59
CA GLU A 247 1.38 -7.05 -10.38
C GLU A 247 1.42 -8.02 -11.56
N LEU A 248 2.51 -8.00 -12.33
CA LEU A 248 2.69 -8.91 -13.46
C LEU A 248 2.81 -10.37 -12.99
N GLN A 249 3.56 -10.63 -11.92
CA GLN A 249 3.71 -11.97 -11.36
C GLN A 249 2.37 -12.51 -10.85
N ALA A 250 1.58 -11.72 -10.11
CA ALA A 250 0.28 -12.13 -9.63
C ALA A 250 -0.71 -12.42 -10.78
N ALA A 251 -0.65 -11.64 -11.87
CA ALA A 251 -1.46 -11.90 -13.06
C ALA A 251 -1.06 -13.19 -13.77
N ILE A 252 0.25 -13.47 -13.90
CA ILE A 252 0.77 -14.73 -14.44
C ILE A 252 0.31 -15.91 -13.57
N ASP A 253 0.46 -15.79 -12.25
CA ASP A 253 0.07 -16.85 -11.31
C ASP A 253 -1.43 -17.12 -11.37
N LYS A 254 -2.26 -16.09 -11.54
CA LYS A 254 -3.71 -16.24 -11.74
C LYS A 254 -4.04 -17.04 -13.01
N VAL A 255 -3.37 -16.76 -14.12
CA VAL A 255 -3.56 -17.53 -15.36
C VAL A 255 -3.17 -18.99 -15.15
N ASN A 256 -2.01 -19.24 -14.53
CA ASN A 256 -1.52 -20.59 -14.28
C ASN A 256 -2.41 -21.37 -13.30
N HIS A 257 -2.90 -20.72 -12.24
CA HIS A 257 -3.68 -21.36 -11.18
C HIS A 257 -5.13 -21.68 -11.60
N THR A 258 -5.61 -21.05 -12.69
CA THR A 258 -6.91 -21.35 -13.29
C THR A 258 -6.85 -22.48 -14.33
N TYR A 259 -5.65 -22.92 -14.71
CA TYR A 259 -5.41 -23.95 -15.75
C TYR A 259 -6.10 -23.65 -17.09
N ILE A 260 -6.45 -22.38 -17.35
CA ILE A 260 -7.22 -21.99 -18.53
C ILE A 260 -6.45 -22.29 -19.83
N THR A 261 -5.13 -22.13 -19.81
CA THR A 261 -4.25 -22.45 -20.93
C THR A 261 -4.28 -23.94 -21.27
N GLU A 262 -4.18 -24.80 -20.27
CA GLU A 262 -4.21 -26.26 -20.40
C GLU A 262 -5.57 -26.73 -20.88
N ILE A 263 -6.64 -26.19 -20.31
CA ILE A 263 -8.02 -26.51 -20.72
C ILE A 263 -8.22 -26.17 -22.20
N VAL A 264 -7.85 -24.96 -22.63
CA VAL A 264 -7.98 -24.53 -24.03
C VAL A 264 -7.09 -25.37 -24.95
N PHE A 265 -5.88 -25.75 -24.50
CA PHE A 265 -5.00 -26.64 -25.25
C PHE A 265 -5.66 -28.00 -25.54
N PHE A 266 -6.21 -28.64 -24.51
CA PHE A 266 -6.85 -29.95 -24.64
C PHE A 266 -8.17 -29.89 -25.41
N ILE A 267 -8.96 -28.82 -25.26
CA ILE A 267 -10.16 -28.60 -26.08
C ILE A 267 -9.78 -28.50 -27.56
N GLY A 268 -8.78 -27.68 -27.91
CA GLY A 268 -8.34 -27.57 -29.30
C GLY A 268 -7.76 -28.86 -29.86
N ALA A 269 -7.01 -29.62 -29.06
CA ALA A 269 -6.53 -30.95 -29.43
C ALA A 269 -7.70 -31.95 -29.65
N ALA A 270 -8.75 -31.91 -28.83
CA ALA A 270 -9.93 -32.75 -28.99
C ALA A 270 -10.74 -32.40 -30.25
N VAL A 271 -10.88 -31.09 -30.55
CA VAL A 271 -11.50 -30.61 -31.80
C VAL A 271 -10.70 -31.10 -33.00
N LEU A 272 -9.35 -30.99 -32.96
CA LEU A 272 -8.48 -31.49 -34.01
C LEU A 272 -8.61 -33.02 -34.16
N ALA A 273 -8.68 -33.75 -33.05
CA ALA A 273 -8.87 -35.20 -33.04
C ALA A 273 -10.19 -35.61 -33.69
N THR A 274 -11.28 -34.88 -33.43
CA THR A 274 -12.59 -35.15 -34.04
C THR A 274 -12.59 -34.78 -35.52
N ALA A 275 -11.98 -33.65 -35.88
CA ALA A 275 -11.92 -33.19 -37.27
C ALA A 275 -11.05 -34.08 -38.17
N GLY A 276 -10.00 -34.69 -37.63
CA GLY A 276 -9.09 -35.58 -38.34
C GLY A 276 -9.49 -37.06 -38.32
N PHE A 277 -10.45 -37.45 -37.48
CA PHE A 277 -10.91 -38.84 -37.35
C PHE A 277 -11.34 -39.40 -38.71
N GLU A 278 -10.80 -40.55 -39.09
CA GLU A 278 -10.97 -41.22 -40.41
C GLU A 278 -10.54 -40.40 -41.64
N ARG A 279 -10.07 -39.15 -41.49
CA ARG A 279 -9.66 -38.27 -42.59
C ARG A 279 -8.14 -38.16 -42.74
N PHE A 280 -7.40 -38.21 -41.64
CA PHE A 280 -5.96 -38.00 -41.65
C PHE A 280 -5.18 -39.31 -41.69
N SER A 281 -4.15 -39.36 -42.55
CA SER A 281 -3.12 -40.40 -42.51
C SER A 281 -2.23 -40.22 -41.28
N SER A 282 -1.39 -41.22 -40.98
CA SER A 282 -0.44 -41.14 -39.86
C SER A 282 0.48 -39.90 -39.94
N LEU A 283 0.95 -39.55 -41.15
CA LEU A 283 1.74 -38.34 -41.36
C LEU A 283 0.88 -37.07 -41.19
N GLY A 284 -0.39 -37.11 -41.64
CA GLY A 284 -1.35 -36.03 -41.46
C GLY A 284 -1.57 -35.69 -39.98
N TRP A 285 -1.64 -36.69 -39.10
CA TRP A 285 -1.73 -36.47 -37.66
C TRP A 285 -0.51 -35.75 -37.08
N ILE A 286 0.70 -36.18 -37.46
CA ILE A 286 1.94 -35.54 -36.99
C ILE A 286 1.98 -34.06 -37.37
N VAL A 287 1.67 -33.75 -38.64
CA VAL A 287 1.65 -32.38 -39.15
C VAL A 287 0.56 -31.55 -38.45
N ALA A 288 -0.63 -32.10 -38.29
CA ALA A 288 -1.75 -31.41 -37.66
C ALA A 288 -1.47 -31.09 -36.18
N PHE A 289 -0.94 -32.04 -35.41
CA PHE A 289 -0.58 -31.80 -34.01
C PHE A 289 0.59 -30.80 -33.88
N ALA A 290 1.61 -30.90 -34.73
CA ALA A 290 2.70 -29.93 -34.75
C ALA A 290 2.18 -28.52 -35.06
N ALA A 291 1.30 -28.38 -36.06
CA ALA A 291 0.66 -27.12 -36.40
C ALA A 291 -0.19 -26.57 -35.25
N TRP A 292 -0.94 -27.43 -34.55
CA TRP A 292 -1.71 -27.02 -33.36
C TRP A 292 -0.81 -26.52 -32.24
N ILE A 293 0.28 -27.23 -31.92
CA ILE A 293 1.23 -26.80 -30.89
C ILE A 293 1.84 -25.45 -31.25
N ILE A 294 2.27 -25.26 -32.50
CA ILE A 294 2.83 -23.98 -32.97
C ILE A 294 1.77 -22.87 -32.87
N ALA A 295 0.57 -23.10 -33.39
CA ALA A 295 -0.51 -22.11 -33.34
C ALA A 295 -0.89 -21.75 -31.89
N PHE A 296 -0.92 -22.75 -31.01
CA PHE A 296 -1.21 -22.55 -29.60
C PHE A 296 -0.13 -21.73 -28.90
N SER A 297 1.14 -22.07 -29.09
CA SER A 297 2.28 -21.38 -28.48
C SER A 297 2.49 -19.96 -29.04
N CYS A 298 2.24 -19.73 -30.33
CA CYS A 298 2.46 -18.43 -30.96
C CYS A 298 1.25 -17.49 -30.86
N PHE A 299 0.03 -18.00 -30.73
CA PHE A 299 -1.18 -17.18 -30.77
C PHE A 299 -2.13 -17.45 -29.61
N VAL A 300 -2.64 -18.67 -29.46
CA VAL A 300 -3.74 -18.96 -28.52
C VAL A 300 -3.34 -18.65 -27.08
N SER A 301 -2.23 -19.23 -26.60
CA SER A 301 -1.75 -18.97 -25.23
C SER A 301 -1.36 -17.50 -25.03
N PRO A 302 -0.58 -16.86 -25.91
CA PRO A 302 -0.31 -15.42 -25.81
C PRO A 302 -1.56 -14.54 -25.75
N PHE A 303 -2.62 -14.83 -26.49
CA PHE A 303 -3.90 -14.11 -26.39
C PHE A 303 -4.57 -14.32 -25.04
N ILE A 304 -4.52 -15.53 -24.47
CA ILE A 304 -5.00 -15.78 -23.11
C ILE A 304 -4.25 -14.91 -22.11
N PHE A 305 -2.92 -14.93 -22.13
CA PHE A 305 -2.11 -14.06 -21.26
C PHE A 305 -2.46 -12.57 -21.49
N MET A 306 -2.58 -12.12 -22.73
CA MET A 306 -2.91 -10.73 -23.05
C MET A 306 -4.25 -10.27 -22.45
N MET A 307 -5.22 -11.16 -22.22
CA MET A 307 -6.47 -10.81 -21.54
C MET A 307 -6.26 -10.47 -20.05
N PHE A 308 -5.31 -11.11 -19.38
CA PHE A 308 -5.14 -11.03 -17.92
C PHE A 308 -3.95 -10.19 -17.46
N LEU A 309 -2.89 -10.08 -18.26
CA LEU A 309 -1.68 -9.36 -17.86
C LEU A 309 -1.91 -7.83 -17.80
N PRO A 310 -1.24 -7.10 -16.90
CA PRO A 310 -1.31 -5.63 -16.85
C PRO A 310 -0.63 -5.01 -18.08
N LYS A 311 -1.04 -3.81 -18.48
CA LYS A 311 -0.52 -3.11 -19.66
C LYS A 311 -0.05 -1.70 -19.28
N PRO A 312 1.11 -1.24 -19.79
CA PRO A 312 2.00 -1.93 -20.72
C PRO A 312 2.87 -2.99 -20.02
N ILE A 313 2.93 -4.21 -20.56
CA ILE A 313 3.63 -5.35 -19.95
C ILE A 313 5.12 -5.05 -19.77
N ALA A 314 5.72 -4.33 -20.71
CA ALA A 314 7.13 -3.96 -20.64
C ALA A 314 7.49 -3.13 -19.40
N GLY A 315 6.57 -2.30 -18.89
CA GLY A 315 6.77 -1.51 -17.68
C GLY A 315 6.92 -2.36 -16.42
N HIS A 316 6.32 -3.55 -16.43
CA HIS A 316 6.35 -4.51 -15.32
C HIS A 316 7.50 -5.54 -15.42
N ILE A 317 8.24 -5.53 -16.52
CA ILE A 317 9.43 -6.36 -16.74
C ILE A 317 10.65 -5.54 -16.34
N LYS A 318 11.20 -5.80 -15.15
CA LYS A 318 12.31 -5.03 -14.58
C LYS A 318 13.66 -5.72 -14.83
N ASP A 319 14.72 -4.91 -15.00
CA ASP A 319 16.10 -5.41 -15.00
C ASP A 319 16.59 -5.56 -13.56
N ILE A 320 17.07 -6.74 -13.20
CA ILE A 320 17.55 -7.07 -11.87
C ILE A 320 18.65 -6.11 -11.39
N ASN A 321 19.46 -5.55 -12.31
CA ASN A 321 20.56 -4.64 -11.96
C ASN A 321 20.10 -3.20 -11.73
N LYS A 322 18.84 -2.88 -12.02
CA LYS A 322 18.27 -1.53 -11.93
C LYS A 322 17.04 -1.48 -11.01
N LEU A 323 16.88 -2.47 -10.14
CA LEU A 323 15.78 -2.52 -9.20
C LEU A 323 15.92 -1.42 -8.14
N THR A 324 14.80 -0.82 -7.80
CA THR A 324 14.69 0.12 -6.69
C THR A 324 14.88 -0.57 -5.33
N PRO A 325 15.18 0.16 -4.25
CA PRO A 325 15.36 -0.44 -2.92
C PRO A 325 14.16 -1.30 -2.46
N TYR A 326 12.93 -0.89 -2.79
CA TYR A 326 11.74 -1.68 -2.51
C TYR A 326 11.72 -2.99 -3.32
N GLU A 327 11.87 -2.90 -4.65
CA GLU A 327 11.82 -4.06 -5.55
C GLU A 327 12.92 -5.09 -5.24
N GLN A 328 14.11 -4.64 -4.82
CA GLN A 328 15.18 -5.53 -4.37
C GLN A 328 14.74 -6.36 -3.16
N LYS A 329 14.14 -5.74 -2.14
CA LYS A 329 13.63 -6.42 -0.94
C LYS A 329 12.50 -7.40 -1.27
N VAL A 330 11.59 -7.01 -2.16
CA VAL A 330 10.51 -7.90 -2.61
C VAL A 330 11.08 -9.12 -3.33
N ARG A 331 12.01 -8.91 -4.27
CA ARG A 331 12.67 -10.00 -4.99
C ARG A 331 13.43 -10.94 -4.06
N GLU A 332 14.16 -10.40 -3.08
CA GLU A 332 14.84 -11.21 -2.06
C GLU A 332 13.85 -12.08 -1.27
N ARG A 333 12.70 -11.51 -0.89
CA ARG A 333 11.62 -12.25 -0.22
C ARG A 333 11.05 -13.36 -1.11
N GLN A 334 10.82 -13.09 -2.39
CA GLN A 334 10.33 -14.08 -3.35
C GLN A 334 11.34 -15.20 -3.60
N MET A 335 12.65 -14.90 -3.64
CA MET A 335 13.68 -15.93 -3.78
C MET A 335 13.86 -16.75 -2.50
N GLY A 336 13.64 -16.14 -1.34
CA GLY A 336 13.75 -16.80 -0.03
C GLY A 336 12.52 -17.62 0.37
N THR A 337 11.37 -17.39 -0.26
CA THR A 337 10.14 -18.14 -0.01
C THR A 337 10.06 -19.34 -0.94
N ASN A 338 9.86 -20.53 -0.36
CA ASN A 338 9.56 -21.73 -1.13
C ASN A 338 8.10 -22.06 -0.83
N GLU A 339 7.19 -21.76 -1.76
CA GLU A 339 5.73 -21.91 -1.56
C GLU A 339 5.33 -23.29 -1.04
N ARG A 340 6.09 -24.35 -1.37
CA ARG A 340 5.84 -25.69 -0.81
C ARG A 340 6.18 -25.76 0.68
N ILE A 341 7.29 -25.17 1.09
CA ILE A 341 7.69 -25.09 2.50
C ILE A 341 6.72 -24.16 3.24
N ASP A 342 6.29 -23.04 2.67
CA ASP A 342 5.32 -22.16 3.32
C ASP A 342 3.92 -22.78 3.43
N LYS A 343 3.47 -23.56 2.44
CA LYS A 343 2.25 -24.38 2.58
C LYS A 343 2.38 -25.47 3.63
N ILE A 344 3.57 -26.07 3.77
CA ILE A 344 3.86 -27.07 4.80
C ILE A 344 3.89 -26.42 6.18
N ILE A 345 4.65 -25.34 6.37
CA ILE A 345 4.73 -24.56 7.61
C ILE A 345 3.36 -23.96 7.96
N GLY A 346 2.58 -23.51 6.98
CA GLY A 346 1.22 -23.03 7.17
C GLY A 346 0.28 -24.13 7.70
N ARG A 347 0.41 -25.37 7.22
CA ARG A 347 -0.28 -26.52 7.82
C ARG A 347 0.23 -26.80 9.24
N TYR A 348 1.54 -26.74 9.47
CA TYR A 348 2.12 -27.01 10.79
C TYR A 348 1.86 -25.93 11.84
N LYS A 349 1.70 -24.67 11.43
CA LYS A 349 1.32 -23.54 12.31
C LYS A 349 -0.10 -23.69 12.87
N PHE A 350 -0.98 -24.41 12.17
CA PHE A 350 -2.34 -24.71 12.64
C PHE A 350 -2.47 -26.06 13.38
N THR A 351 -1.44 -26.91 13.37
CA THR A 351 -1.44 -28.16 14.15
C THR A 351 -0.78 -28.02 15.53
N GLY A 352 -0.30 -26.82 15.88
CA GLY A 352 0.42 -26.56 17.13
C GLY A 352 -0.37 -25.81 18.20
N THR A 353 -1.65 -25.52 17.97
CA THR A 353 -2.54 -24.79 18.90
C THR A 353 -3.70 -25.66 19.38
N ASP A 354 -3.52 -26.98 19.36
CA ASP A 354 -4.50 -27.90 19.93
C ASP A 354 -4.20 -28.00 21.44
N GLU A 355 -5.06 -27.41 22.28
CA GLU A 355 -5.00 -27.61 23.74
C GLU A 355 -5.77 -28.90 24.09
N TYR A 356 -5.17 -29.74 24.94
CA TYR A 356 -5.77 -31.00 25.39
C TYR A 356 -5.94 -30.96 26.91
N ASP A 357 -7.02 -31.53 27.43
CA ASP A 357 -7.21 -31.71 28.87
C ASP A 357 -6.31 -32.82 29.43
N GLU A 358 -6.24 -32.96 30.76
CA GLU A 358 -5.45 -34.01 31.43
C GLU A 358 -5.91 -35.44 31.09
N GLN A 359 -7.06 -35.61 30.45
CA GLN A 359 -7.64 -36.88 30.02
C GLN A 359 -7.42 -37.15 28.52
N GLY A 360 -6.73 -36.24 27.81
CA GLY A 360 -6.38 -36.37 26.39
C GLY A 360 -7.46 -35.94 25.42
N ASN A 361 -8.51 -35.25 25.85
CA ASN A 361 -9.54 -34.70 24.97
C ASN A 361 -9.15 -33.32 24.46
N ARG A 362 -9.41 -33.05 23.18
CA ARG A 362 -9.13 -31.76 22.52
C ARG A 362 -10.15 -30.70 22.95
N ILE A 363 -9.67 -29.52 23.37
CA ILE A 363 -10.47 -28.45 24.01
C ILE A 363 -11.10 -27.49 22.98
N ASP A 364 -10.55 -27.37 21.78
CA ASP A 364 -10.87 -26.33 20.78
C ASP A 364 -11.86 -26.74 19.67
N ASP A 365 -12.78 -27.69 19.94
CA ASP A 365 -13.81 -28.06 18.97
C ASP A 365 -14.91 -26.98 18.85
N TYR A 366 -14.68 -26.01 17.97
CA TYR A 366 -15.58 -24.89 17.63
C TYR A 366 -16.90 -25.31 16.95
N HIS A 367 -17.17 -26.62 16.78
CA HIS A 367 -18.40 -27.11 16.14
C HIS A 367 -19.58 -27.40 17.08
N LYS A 368 -19.50 -27.09 18.38
CA LYS A 368 -20.59 -27.43 19.32
C LYS A 368 -21.73 -26.42 19.49
N ASN A 369 -21.73 -25.27 18.78
CA ASN A 369 -22.80 -24.27 18.89
C ASN A 369 -23.34 -23.80 17.52
N LYS A 370 -23.86 -24.74 16.71
CA LYS A 370 -24.85 -24.44 15.68
C LYS A 370 -25.93 -25.51 15.71
N PHE A 371 -27.11 -25.13 16.21
CA PHE A 371 -28.36 -25.75 15.80
C PHE A 371 -28.76 -25.20 14.44
#